data_AF-A0A7Y4QQA3-F1
#
_entry.id   AF-A0A7Y4QQA3-F1
#
_cell.length_a   1.000
_cell.length_b   1.000
_cell.length_c   1.000
_cell.angle_alpha   90.00
_cell.angle_beta   90.00
_cell.angle_gamma   90.00
#
_symmetry.space_group_name_H-M   'P 1'
#
loop_
_entity.id
_entity.type
_entity.pdbx_description
1 polymer ?
#
loop_
_entity_poly.entity_id
_entity_poly.type
_entity_poly.pdbx_seq_one_letter_code
_entity_poly.pdbx_strand_id
1 'polypeptide(L)'
;MSASKVIIHGNEWEQAHIQESIEYCLTKKWSRQRWAKKPQSKPTKIHPHDHCEICWWELFETNEDEHSLGYTDGYHWICSECFHKFIEPKIIAK
;
A
#
# COMPACT_ATOMS: atom_id res chain seq x y z
N MET A 1 -23.84 -11.41 10.28
CA MET A 1 -23.63 -10.00 9.89
C MET A 1 -23.12 -10.03 8.46
N SER A 2 -23.75 -9.34 7.51
CA SER A 2 -23.27 -9.33 6.12
C SER A 2 -21.97 -8.53 6.05
N ALA A 3 -20.86 -9.18 5.72
CA ALA A 3 -19.61 -8.50 5.47
C ALA A 3 -19.74 -7.67 4.19
N SER A 4 -19.49 -6.36 4.28
CA SER A 4 -19.33 -5.51 3.10
C SER A 4 -18.09 -6.00 2.33
N LYS A 5 -18.22 -6.13 1.01
CA LYS A 5 -17.14 -6.60 0.14
C LYS A 5 -16.63 -5.46 -0.73
N VAL A 6 -15.33 -5.48 -1.03
CA VAL A 6 -14.67 -4.49 -1.89
C VAL A 6 -13.77 -5.19 -2.90
N ILE A 7 -13.65 -4.63 -4.10
CA ILE A 7 -12.73 -5.15 -5.13
C ILE A 7 -11.43 -4.34 -5.07
N ILE A 8 -10.28 -5.01 -5.04
CA ILE A 8 -8.93 -4.41 -5.08
C ILE A 8 -8.05 -5.26 -5.99
N HIS A 9 -7.40 -4.67 -6.99
CA HIS A 9 -6.64 -5.36 -8.06
C HIS A 9 -7.44 -6.51 -8.71
N GLY A 10 -8.74 -6.30 -8.92
CA GLY A 10 -9.65 -7.31 -9.48
C GLY A 10 -10.04 -8.45 -8.53
N ASN A 11 -9.49 -8.51 -7.31
CA ASN A 11 -9.81 -9.51 -6.30
C ASN A 11 -10.89 -9.00 -5.34
N GLU A 12 -11.76 -9.90 -4.88
CA GLU A 12 -12.79 -9.60 -3.90
C GLU A 12 -12.24 -9.78 -2.46
N TRP A 13 -12.39 -8.73 -1.66
CA TRP A 13 -11.96 -8.67 -0.27
C TRP A 13 -13.14 -8.42 0.65
N GLU A 14 -13.13 -9.06 1.82
CA GLU A 14 -14.03 -8.70 2.91
C GLU A 14 -13.51 -7.43 3.58
N GLN A 15 -14.33 -6.37 3.59
CA GLN A 15 -13.94 -5.07 4.14
C GLN A 15 -13.48 -5.19 5.59
N ALA A 16 -14.11 -6.06 6.38
CA ALA A 16 -13.73 -6.30 7.77
C ALA A 16 -12.28 -6.76 7.95
N HIS A 17 -11.71 -7.51 7.00
CA HIS A 17 -10.33 -8.02 7.08
C HIS A 17 -9.28 -6.96 6.79
N ILE A 18 -9.63 -5.92 6.04
CA ILE A 18 -8.72 -4.84 5.69
C ILE A 18 -8.97 -3.56 6.49
N GLN A 19 -10.06 -3.52 7.27
CA GLN A 19 -10.49 -2.32 7.99
C GLN A 19 -9.45 -1.86 9.01
N GLU A 20 -8.86 -2.79 9.76
CA GLU A 20 -7.78 -2.49 10.72
C GLU A 20 -6.54 -1.93 10.00
N SER A 21 -6.13 -2.53 8.87
CA SER A 21 -5.03 -2.02 8.05
C SER A 21 -5.31 -0.61 7.52
N ILE A 22 -6.55 -0.34 7.08
CA ILE A 22 -6.96 1.00 6.63
C ILE A 22 -6.83 2.00 7.78
N GLU A 23 -7.35 1.67 8.95
CA GLU A 23 -7.31 2.54 10.14
C GLU A 23 -5.88 2.83 10.57
N TYR A 24 -5.01 1.81 10.60
CA TYR A 24 -3.58 1.99 10.83
C TYR A 24 -2.96 2.95 9.81
N CYS A 25 -3.22 2.73 8.51
CA CYS A 25 -2.69 3.56 7.44
C CYS A 25 -3.19 5.01 7.49
N LEU A 26 -4.41 5.26 7.99
CA LEU A 26 -4.95 6.62 8.16
C LEU A 26 -4.20 7.45 9.22
N THR A 27 -3.44 6.81 10.11
CA THR A 27 -2.60 7.52 11.10
C THR A 27 -1.26 7.99 10.54
N LYS A 28 -0.90 7.55 9.33
CA LYS A 28 0.42 7.78 8.72
C LYS A 28 0.37 8.91 7.69
N LYS A 29 1.55 9.38 7.30
CA LYS A 29 1.73 10.36 6.22
C LYS A 29 2.36 9.64 5.03
N TRP A 30 1.67 9.70 3.91
CA TRP A 30 2.01 8.97 2.70
C TRP A 30 2.54 9.91 1.63
N SER A 31 3.65 9.56 1.01
CA SER A 31 4.22 10.28 -0.13
C SER A 31 4.30 9.37 -1.34
N ARG A 32 3.82 9.84 -2.50
CA ARG A 32 3.90 9.08 -3.74
C ARG A 32 5.36 8.92 -4.17
N GLN A 33 5.80 7.69 -4.39
CA GLN A 33 7.15 7.38 -4.82
C GLN A 33 7.14 6.19 -5.79
N ARG A 34 8.16 6.13 -6.66
CA ARG A 34 8.47 4.88 -7.38
C ARG A 34 9.30 4.01 -6.46
N TRP A 35 8.91 2.75 -6.29
CA TRP A 35 9.66 1.78 -5.54
C TRP A 35 11.05 1.66 -6.15
N ALA A 36 12.06 1.82 -5.30
CA ALA A 36 13.45 1.69 -5.67
C ALA A 36 14.17 0.96 -4.54
N LYS A 37 15.17 0.15 -4.91
CA LYS A 37 16.04 -0.50 -3.93
C LYS A 37 16.65 0.56 -3.03
N LYS A 38 16.36 0.51 -1.72
CA LYS A 38 17.01 1.39 -0.76
C LYS A 38 18.53 1.16 -0.79
N PRO A 39 19.36 2.22 -0.81
CA PRO A 39 20.80 2.07 -0.69
C PRO A 39 21.10 1.42 0.67
N GLN A 40 21.60 0.18 0.64
CA GLN A 40 21.79 -0.62 1.86
C GLN A 40 22.94 -0.06 2.70
N SER A 41 22.71 0.12 3.99
CA SER A 41 23.74 0.39 4.99
C SER A 41 24.32 -0.89 5.62
N LYS A 42 23.71 -2.07 5.41
CA LYS A 42 24.20 -3.37 5.89
C LYS A 42 23.94 -4.50 4.86
N PRO A 43 24.91 -5.41 4.64
CA PRO A 43 24.93 -6.33 3.49
C PRO A 43 24.10 -7.62 3.62
N THR A 44 23.27 -7.81 4.65
CA THR A 44 22.76 -9.15 5.00
C THR A 44 21.31 -9.45 4.61
N LYS A 45 20.53 -8.51 4.08
CA LYS A 45 19.18 -8.83 3.57
C LYS A 45 18.71 -7.82 2.53
N ILE A 46 18.74 -8.23 1.25
CA ILE A 46 18.09 -7.51 0.16
C ILE A 46 16.62 -7.90 0.20
N HIS A 47 15.71 -6.97 0.48
CA HIS A 47 14.28 -7.18 0.16
C HIS A 47 14.07 -6.77 -1.30
N PRO A 48 13.79 -7.72 -2.21
CA PRO A 48 13.63 -7.41 -3.63
C PRO A 48 12.29 -6.72 -3.95
N HIS A 49 11.37 -6.70 -3.00
CA HIS A 49 10.03 -6.12 -3.08
C HIS A 49 9.55 -5.72 -1.68
N ASP A 50 8.51 -4.88 -1.62
CA ASP A 50 7.68 -4.59 -0.46
C ASP A 50 6.23 -5.02 -0.74
N HIS A 51 5.37 -5.02 0.28
CA HIS A 51 3.95 -5.35 0.14
C HIS A 51 3.09 -4.16 0.56
N CYS A 52 1.93 -4.02 -0.07
CA CYS A 52 0.92 -3.07 0.38
C CYS A 52 0.37 -3.48 1.75
N GLU A 53 0.39 -2.57 2.73
CA GLU A 53 -0.13 -2.84 4.09
C GLU A 53 -1.64 -3.18 4.15
N ILE A 54 -2.40 -2.86 3.09
CA ILE A 54 -3.85 -3.05 3.05
C ILE A 54 -4.22 -4.32 2.29
N CYS A 55 -3.74 -4.48 1.06
CA CYS A 55 -4.13 -5.58 0.17
C CYS A 55 -3.01 -6.57 -0.12
N TRP A 56 -1.84 -6.41 0.49
CA TRP A 56 -0.67 -7.27 0.29
C TRP A 56 -0.13 -7.32 -1.16
N TRP A 57 -0.57 -6.41 -2.03
CA TRP A 57 -0.04 -6.30 -3.40
C TRP A 57 1.47 -6.06 -3.39
N GLU A 58 2.20 -6.75 -4.24
CA GLU A 58 3.67 -6.66 -4.33
C GLU A 58 4.09 -5.37 -5.06
N LEU A 59 4.98 -4.60 -4.41
CA LEU A 59 5.65 -3.45 -4.98
C LEU A 59 7.14 -3.72 -5.18
N PHE A 60 7.65 -3.53 -6.39
CA PHE A 60 9.04 -3.81 -6.72
C PHE A 60 9.55 -2.96 -7.89
N GLU A 61 10.86 -3.04 -8.13
CA GLU A 61 11.51 -2.32 -9.21
C GLU A 61 11.14 -2.94 -10.56
N THR A 62 10.28 -2.24 -11.30
CA THR A 62 9.87 -2.57 -12.66
C THR A 62 9.54 -1.28 -13.43
N ASN A 63 9.45 -1.39 -14.75
CA ASN A 63 8.98 -0.30 -15.62
C ASN A 63 7.45 -0.18 -15.62
N GLU A 64 6.75 -1.17 -15.08
CA GLU A 64 5.29 -1.16 -14.97
C GLU A 64 4.85 -0.32 -13.77
N ASP A 65 4.04 0.69 -14.03
CA ASP A 65 3.59 1.62 -13.00
C ASP A 65 2.73 0.94 -11.92
N GLU A 66 2.04 -0.15 -12.22
CA GLU A 66 1.16 -0.86 -11.26
C GLU A 66 1.93 -1.45 -10.07
N HIS A 67 3.12 -1.99 -10.32
CA HIS A 67 3.96 -2.61 -9.29
C HIS A 67 5.07 -1.69 -8.80
N SER A 68 5.44 -0.67 -9.57
CA SER A 68 6.53 0.22 -9.20
C SER A 68 6.05 1.56 -8.63
N LEU A 69 4.79 1.98 -8.80
CA LEU A 69 4.28 3.21 -8.19
C LEU A 69 3.37 2.91 -6.99
N GLY A 70 3.70 3.53 -5.87
CA GLY A 70 2.87 3.50 -4.67
C GLY A 70 3.08 4.71 -3.80
N TYR A 71 2.60 4.62 -2.58
CA TYR A 71 2.83 5.61 -1.54
C TYR A 71 3.57 4.97 -0.39
N THR A 72 4.51 5.71 0.20
CA THR A 72 5.31 5.25 1.35
C THR A 72 5.38 6.32 2.43
N ASP A 73 5.46 5.88 3.69
CA ASP A 73 5.82 6.71 4.85
C ASP A 73 7.33 6.67 5.16
N GLY A 74 8.12 6.04 4.27
CA GLY A 74 9.54 5.78 4.43
C GLY A 74 9.85 4.39 4.99
N TYR A 75 8.88 3.71 5.61
CA TYR A 75 9.03 2.36 6.17
C TYR A 75 8.09 1.35 5.52
N HIS A 76 6.82 1.73 5.37
CA HIS A 76 5.75 0.92 4.82
C HIS A 76 5.36 1.40 3.43
N TRP A 77 4.66 0.55 2.69
CA TRP A 77 4.13 0.87 1.37
C TRP A 77 2.65 0.57 1.27
N ILE A 78 1.97 1.34 0.44
CA ILE A 78 0.63 1.05 -0.06
C ILE A 78 0.60 1.25 -1.56
N CYS A 79 -0.15 0.39 -2.26
CA CYS A 79 -0.34 0.55 -3.69
C CYS A 79 -1.19 1.80 -3.98
N SER A 80 -1.10 2.29 -5.23
CA SER A 80 -1.84 3.47 -5.67
C SER A 80 -3.36 3.29 -5.53
N GLU A 81 -3.89 2.10 -5.83
CA GLU A 81 -5.33 1.82 -5.72
C GLU A 81 -5.84 1.95 -4.27
N CYS A 82 -5.14 1.34 -3.31
CA CYS A 82 -5.52 1.39 -1.90
C CYS A 82 -5.42 2.81 -1.32
N PHE A 83 -4.41 3.59 -1.73
CA PHE A 83 -4.31 4.99 -1.32
C PHE A 83 -5.53 5.80 -1.78
N HIS A 84 -5.87 5.75 -3.07
CA HIS A 84 -6.98 6.53 -3.63
C HIS A 84 -8.35 6.05 -3.14
N LYS A 85 -8.53 4.74 -2.90
CA LYS A 85 -9.80 4.21 -2.40
C LYS A 85 -10.05 4.50 -0.92
N PHE A 86 -9.02 4.36 -0.08
CA PHE A 86 -9.24 4.29 1.37
C PHE A 86 -8.60 5.44 2.16
N ILE A 87 -7.52 6.03 1.65
CA ILE A 87 -6.70 6.99 2.41
C ILE A 87 -6.97 8.42 1.95
N GLU A 88 -6.79 8.72 0.68
CA GLU A 88 -6.97 10.07 0.11
C GLU A 88 -8.34 10.70 0.43
N PRO A 89 -9.49 9.99 0.28
CA PRO A 89 -10.80 10.59 0.54
C PRO A 89 -10.97 11.04 2.00
N LYS A 90 -10.30 10.38 2.94
CA LYS A 90 -10.37 10.66 4.38
C LYS A 90 -9.44 11.79 4.80
N ILE A 91 -8.39 12.07 4.01
CA ILE A 91 -7.47 13.18 4.23
C ILE A 91 -8.09 14.49 3.73
N ILE A 92 -8.72 14.46 2.55
CA ILE A 92 -9.35 15.65 1.95
C ILE A 92 -10.64 16.07 2.67
N ALA A 93 -11.35 15.12 3.26
CA ALA A 93 -12.59 15.38 4.01
C ALA A 93 -12.39 15.93 5.43
N LYS A 94 -11.15 16.20 5.85
CA LYS A 94 -10.80 16.83 7.14
C LYS A 94 -10.49 18.31 6.94
#